data_AF-A0A8B8QUB6-F1
#
_entry.id   AF-A0A8B8QUB6-F1
#
_cell.length_a   1.000
_cell.length_b   1.000
_cell.length_c   1.000
_cell.angle_alpha   90.00
_cell.angle_beta   90.00
_cell.angle_gamma   90.00
#
_symmetry.space_group_name_H-M   'P 1'
#
loop_
_entity.id
_entity.type
_entity.pdbx_description
1 polymer ?
#
loop_
_entity_poly.entity_id
_entity_poly.type
_entity_poly.pdbx_seq_one_letter_code
_entity_poly.pdbx_strand_id
1 'polypeptide(L)'
;MFDESQFDVCLKLWALRIPRELCKVATRALNGYLLDKARIKPITEDSTCERNRLMILSEKVKRSDLSDIPEQVLDEMKKLCEIEVVPYSLTLGYSYWGADHLLKQILPPGVEVPTSFETIGHIAHLNIHDELLPYKDVIAKVIFDKNYPRIQTVVNKVGTITNEFRVPKFEVLAGKSDMVTEVKQYGATFKLDYSLVYWNSRLEHEHIRLVSNFQPGETICDMFAGIGPFAIPAAQKGCMVYANDLNPDSVKYLKINGQLNKVDDLVHTFNLDARKFISQMMSLPESKTSLESDVLTEECEINSEPSKQEAESDTTPVRNDNASIGDGLKGLCADAVAAVPAAKRPLDISKEGANAEDCSVLVSSKRKGNGNKRIRATELSYSKTWEHVDHVVMNLPASALTFLGLSLSLSLM
;
A
#
# COMPACT_ATOMS: atom_id res chain seq x y z
N MET A 1 9.79 -25.79 -8.00
CA MET A 1 10.14 -24.62 -8.82
C MET A 1 8.97 -24.38 -9.76
N PHE A 2 8.37 -23.20 -9.73
CA PHE A 2 7.23 -22.87 -10.58
C PHE A 2 7.71 -22.60 -12.01
N ASP A 3 7.31 -23.44 -12.95
CA ASP A 3 7.69 -23.30 -14.35
C ASP A 3 6.73 -22.32 -15.05
N GLU A 4 7.24 -21.15 -15.42
CA GLU A 4 6.46 -20.11 -16.10
C GLU A 4 6.15 -20.47 -17.57
N SER A 5 6.92 -21.37 -18.18
CA SER A 5 6.72 -21.76 -19.58
C SER A 5 5.46 -22.60 -19.78
N GLN A 6 4.90 -23.18 -18.72
CA GLN A 6 3.63 -23.91 -18.81
C GLN A 6 2.44 -23.01 -19.21
N PHE A 7 2.59 -21.69 -19.11
CA PHE A 7 1.57 -20.71 -19.52
C PHE A 7 1.80 -20.16 -20.94
N ASP A 8 2.85 -20.62 -21.62
CA ASP A 8 3.17 -20.14 -22.95
C ASP A 8 2.15 -20.65 -23.96
N VAL A 9 1.42 -19.71 -24.56
CA VAL A 9 0.52 -19.97 -25.68
C VAL A 9 1.18 -19.44 -26.95
N CYS A 10 1.64 -20.35 -27.80
CA CYS A 10 2.23 -20.01 -29.09
C CYS A 10 1.15 -19.91 -30.18
N LEU A 11 0.98 -18.70 -30.71
CA LEU A 11 0.09 -18.38 -31.80
C LEU A 11 0.86 -18.40 -33.12
N LYS A 12 0.44 -19.28 -34.02
CA LYS A 12 0.92 -19.31 -35.41
C LYS A 12 0.00 -18.41 -36.23
N LEU A 13 0.53 -17.26 -36.62
CA LEU A 13 -0.18 -16.19 -37.31
C LEU A 13 0.47 -15.93 -38.68
N TRP A 14 -0.18 -15.08 -39.45
CA TRP A 14 0.40 -14.48 -40.65
C TRP A 14 0.68 -13.00 -40.40
N ALA A 15 1.71 -12.47 -41.03
CA ALA A 15 1.99 -11.05 -41.04
C ALA A 15 2.20 -10.57 -42.48
N LEU A 16 1.87 -9.31 -42.72
CA LEU A 16 2.16 -8.64 -43.99
C LEU A 16 3.43 -7.81 -43.82
N ARG A 17 4.40 -8.00 -44.72
CA ARG A 17 5.56 -7.12 -44.81
C ARG A 17 5.17 -5.88 -45.62
N ILE A 18 5.18 -4.73 -44.96
CA ILE A 18 4.72 -3.45 -45.53
C ILE A 18 5.81 -2.38 -45.32
N PRO A 19 6.09 -1.51 -46.31
CA PRO A 19 6.99 -0.38 -46.12
C PRO A 19 6.54 0.51 -44.94
N ARG A 20 7.49 0.91 -44.09
CA ARG A 20 7.22 1.66 -42.84
C ARG A 20 6.37 2.91 -43.06
N GLU A 21 6.57 3.60 -44.19
CA GLU A 21 5.86 4.83 -44.55
C GLU A 21 4.37 4.60 -44.84
N LEU A 22 4.01 3.39 -45.28
CA LEU A 22 2.65 3.01 -45.69
C LEU A 22 1.85 2.36 -44.56
N CYS A 23 2.49 1.95 -43.46
CA CYS A 23 1.84 1.26 -42.35
C CYS A 23 0.59 1.99 -41.83
N LYS A 24 0.63 3.33 -41.73
CA LYS A 24 -0.52 4.12 -41.24
C LYS A 24 -1.75 4.01 -42.15
N VAL A 25 -1.54 3.95 -43.46
CA VAL A 25 -2.62 3.81 -44.44
C VAL A 25 -3.11 2.36 -44.46
N ALA A 26 -2.18 1.41 -44.48
CA ALA A 26 -2.48 -0.02 -44.41
C ALA A 26 -3.27 -0.41 -43.15
N THR A 27 -3.01 0.22 -42.00
CA THR A 27 -3.78 -0.03 -40.76
C THR A 27 -5.25 0.33 -40.91
N ARG A 28 -5.57 1.38 -41.67
CA ARG A 28 -6.95 1.80 -41.90
C ARG A 28 -7.67 0.83 -42.83
N ALA A 29 -6.99 0.36 -43.88
CA ALA A 29 -7.53 -0.63 -44.81
C ALA A 29 -7.76 -1.98 -44.11
N LEU A 30 -6.80 -2.43 -43.30
CA LEU A 30 -6.86 -3.71 -42.57
C LEU A 30 -7.61 -3.63 -41.23
N ASN A 31 -8.45 -2.62 -41.03
CA ASN A 31 -9.19 -2.47 -39.79
C ASN A 31 -10.06 -3.71 -39.53
N GLY A 32 -9.97 -4.28 -38.32
CA GLY A 32 -10.64 -5.53 -37.96
C GLY A 32 -9.94 -6.83 -38.40
N TYR A 33 -8.88 -6.75 -39.21
CA TYR A 33 -8.09 -7.91 -39.67
C TYR A 33 -6.69 -7.97 -39.07
N LEU A 34 -6.24 -6.91 -38.40
CA LEU A 34 -5.00 -6.92 -37.62
C LEU A 34 -5.19 -7.59 -36.26
N LEU A 35 -4.09 -8.05 -35.67
CA LEU A 35 -4.09 -8.66 -34.35
C LEU A 35 -4.62 -7.66 -33.30
N ASP A 36 -5.75 -8.00 -32.70
CA ASP A 36 -6.36 -7.23 -31.62
C ASP A 36 -6.22 -7.99 -30.30
N LYS A 37 -5.09 -7.78 -29.62
CA LYS A 37 -4.82 -8.30 -28.27
C LYS A 37 -4.28 -7.21 -27.37
N ALA A 38 -4.82 -7.13 -26.16
CA ALA A 38 -4.42 -6.15 -25.17
C ALA A 38 -2.91 -6.19 -24.93
N ARG A 39 -2.25 -5.02 -24.85
CA ARG A 39 -0.79 -4.88 -24.65
C ARG A 39 0.11 -5.45 -25.76
N ILE A 40 -0.45 -6.00 -26.84
CA ILE A 40 0.32 -6.43 -28.01
C ILE A 40 0.14 -5.40 -29.12
N LYS A 41 1.26 -4.96 -29.72
CA LYS A 41 1.22 -4.06 -30.87
C LYS A 41 1.01 -4.91 -32.13
N PRO A 42 0.03 -4.58 -33.00
CA PRO A 42 -0.18 -5.29 -34.25
C PRO A 42 0.90 -5.01 -35.31
N ILE A 43 1.81 -4.06 -35.06
CA ILE A 43 2.88 -3.70 -35.98
C ILE A 43 4.21 -3.83 -35.23
N THR A 44 5.12 -4.61 -35.78
CA THR A 44 6.45 -4.85 -35.23
C THR A 44 7.54 -4.63 -36.28
N GLU A 45 8.79 -4.58 -35.84
CA GLU A 45 9.95 -4.49 -36.71
C GLU A 45 10.14 -5.78 -37.51
N ASP A 46 10.63 -5.62 -38.73
CA ASP A 46 11.05 -6.72 -39.58
C ASP A 46 12.56 -6.92 -39.43
N SER A 47 12.98 -8.06 -38.88
CA SER A 47 14.39 -8.37 -38.65
C SER A 47 15.20 -8.50 -39.95
N THR A 48 14.52 -8.69 -41.09
CA THR A 48 15.17 -8.86 -42.39
C THR A 48 15.35 -7.54 -43.15
N CYS A 49 14.59 -6.50 -42.81
CA CYS A 49 14.60 -5.23 -43.55
C CYS A 49 14.12 -4.05 -42.68
N GLU A 50 15.00 -3.10 -42.38
CA GLU A 50 14.67 -1.93 -41.55
C GLU A 50 13.63 -0.98 -42.20
N ARG A 51 13.52 -1.00 -43.53
CA ARG A 51 12.55 -0.19 -44.30
C ARG A 51 11.13 -0.70 -44.18
N ASN A 52 10.95 -1.96 -43.78
CA ASN A 52 9.65 -2.60 -43.67
C ASN A 52 9.23 -2.76 -42.21
N ARG A 53 7.96 -3.06 -42.02
CA ARG A 53 7.37 -3.49 -40.76
C ARG A 53 6.49 -4.69 -41.03
N LEU A 54 6.34 -5.53 -40.01
CA LEU A 54 5.42 -6.65 -40.04
C LEU A 54 4.10 -6.22 -39.41
N MET A 55 3.03 -6.25 -40.20
CA MET A 55 1.67 -6.03 -39.74
C MET A 55 1.03 -7.39 -39.45
N ILE A 56 0.91 -7.72 -38.17
CA ILE A 56 0.45 -9.01 -37.67
C ILE A 56 -1.07 -9.10 -37.88
N LEU A 57 -1.50 -10.14 -38.58
CA LEU A 57 -2.92 -10.40 -38.83
C LEU A 57 -3.57 -11.09 -37.63
N SER A 58 -4.88 -10.92 -37.50
CA SER A 58 -5.63 -11.54 -36.41
C SER A 58 -5.73 -13.06 -36.59
N GLU A 59 -6.00 -13.78 -35.49
CA GLU A 59 -6.22 -15.23 -35.48
C GLU A 59 -7.36 -15.70 -36.41
N LYS A 60 -8.21 -14.79 -36.88
CA LYS A 60 -9.26 -15.07 -37.87
C LYS A 60 -8.71 -15.33 -39.26
N VAL A 61 -7.54 -14.78 -39.60
CA VAL A 61 -6.87 -14.97 -40.89
C VAL A 61 -5.93 -16.17 -40.78
N LYS A 62 -6.38 -17.32 -41.27
CA LYS A 62 -5.69 -18.60 -41.12
C LYS A 62 -4.91 -18.99 -42.37
N ARG A 63 -5.31 -18.48 -43.53
CA ARG A 63 -4.75 -18.88 -44.82
C ARG A 63 -3.73 -17.87 -45.33
N SER A 64 -2.64 -18.37 -45.91
CA SER A 64 -1.57 -17.54 -46.51
C SER A 64 -2.01 -16.80 -47.78
N ASP A 65 -3.08 -17.26 -48.42
CA ASP A 65 -3.66 -16.62 -49.62
C ASP A 65 -4.54 -15.40 -49.29
N LEU A 66 -4.72 -15.10 -47.99
CA LEU A 66 -5.55 -14.03 -47.47
C LEU A 66 -7.04 -14.12 -47.86
N SER A 67 -7.53 -15.30 -48.27
CA SER A 67 -8.94 -15.50 -48.65
C SER A 67 -9.95 -15.27 -47.51
N ASP A 68 -9.47 -15.18 -46.26
CA ASP A 68 -10.26 -14.81 -45.08
C ASP A 68 -10.53 -13.28 -45.00
N ILE A 69 -9.90 -12.48 -45.86
CA ILE A 69 -10.06 -11.03 -45.98
C ILE A 69 -10.87 -10.72 -47.25
N PRO A 70 -11.88 -9.82 -47.20
CA PRO A 70 -12.66 -9.43 -48.38
C PRO A 70 -11.79 -8.88 -49.51
N GLU A 71 -12.11 -9.25 -50.75
CA GLU A 71 -11.37 -8.84 -51.95
C GLU A 71 -11.24 -7.32 -52.06
N GLN A 72 -12.25 -6.55 -51.65
CA GLN A 72 -12.22 -5.08 -51.69
C GLN A 72 -11.05 -4.52 -50.85
N VAL A 73 -10.82 -5.09 -49.66
CA VAL A 73 -9.74 -4.68 -48.76
C VAL A 73 -8.38 -5.09 -49.34
N LEU A 74 -8.30 -6.28 -49.92
CA LEU A 74 -7.07 -6.77 -50.56
C LEU A 74 -6.69 -5.93 -51.79
N ASP A 75 -7.68 -5.49 -52.57
CA ASP A 75 -7.47 -4.64 -53.74
C ASP A 75 -7.01 -3.23 -53.34
N GLU A 76 -7.55 -2.67 -52.25
CA GLU A 76 -7.01 -1.44 -51.67
C GLU A 76 -5.57 -1.60 -51.22
N MET A 77 -5.24 -2.71 -50.56
CA MET A 77 -3.88 -3.00 -50.11
C MET A 77 -2.90 -3.17 -51.28
N LYS A 78 -3.28 -3.87 -52.35
CA LYS A 78 -2.44 -4.07 -53.55
C LYS A 78 -2.17 -2.77 -54.30
N LYS A 79 -3.07 -1.79 -54.22
CA LYS A 79 -2.85 -0.44 -54.79
C LYS A 79 -1.79 0.36 -54.02
N LEU A 80 -1.58 0.04 -52.73
CA LEU A 80 -0.63 0.76 -51.88
C LEU A 80 0.79 0.24 -52.06
N CYS A 81 0.99 -1.08 -52.05
CA CYS A 81 2.29 -1.71 -52.22
C CYS A 81 2.17 -3.18 -52.63
N GLU A 82 3.30 -3.76 -53.01
CA GLU A 82 3.44 -5.22 -53.08
C GLU A 82 3.25 -5.81 -51.68
N ILE A 83 2.36 -6.79 -51.56
CA ILE A 83 2.04 -7.46 -50.32
C ILE A 83 2.80 -8.79 -50.28
N GLU A 84 3.72 -8.91 -49.34
CA GLU A 84 4.35 -10.18 -49.03
C GLU A 84 3.78 -10.73 -47.72
N VAL A 85 3.22 -11.94 -47.78
CA VAL A 85 2.68 -12.65 -46.62
C VAL A 85 3.75 -13.55 -46.05
N VAL A 86 4.07 -13.37 -44.77
CA VAL A 86 5.10 -14.15 -44.07
C VAL A 86 4.52 -14.85 -42.85
N PRO A 87 4.98 -16.07 -42.52
CA PRO A 87 4.59 -16.72 -41.27
C PRO A 87 5.12 -15.94 -40.07
N TYR A 88 4.31 -15.81 -39.02
CA TYR A 88 4.67 -15.09 -37.81
C TYR A 88 4.27 -15.88 -36.56
N SER A 89 5.19 -16.07 -35.64
CA SER A 89 4.92 -16.76 -34.37
C SER A 89 4.94 -15.77 -33.21
N LEU A 90 3.86 -15.74 -32.43
CA LEU A 90 3.73 -14.91 -31.23
C LEU A 90 3.53 -15.81 -30.01
N THR A 91 4.43 -15.71 -29.02
CA THR A 91 4.27 -16.40 -27.74
C THR A 91 3.66 -15.47 -26.70
N LEU A 92 2.48 -15.82 -26.19
CA LEU A 92 1.87 -15.19 -25.03
C LEU A 92 2.26 -15.96 -23.78
N GLY A 93 3.31 -15.49 -23.09
CA GLY A 93 3.84 -16.17 -21.90
C GLY A 93 3.30 -15.60 -20.59
N TYR A 94 3.90 -16.05 -19.48
CA TYR A 94 3.52 -15.65 -18.12
C TYR A 94 3.28 -14.15 -17.97
N SER A 95 4.19 -13.30 -18.46
CA SER A 95 4.12 -11.83 -18.36
C SER A 95 2.86 -11.22 -19.00
N TYR A 96 2.30 -11.86 -20.04
CA TYR A 96 1.09 -11.40 -20.71
C TYR A 96 -0.16 -11.66 -19.87
N TRP A 97 -0.21 -12.76 -19.11
CA TRP A 97 -1.41 -13.18 -18.39
C TRP A 97 -1.59 -12.44 -17.04
N GLY A 98 -2.85 -12.16 -16.70
CA GLY A 98 -3.23 -11.65 -15.38
C GLY A 98 -3.25 -12.76 -14.32
N ALA A 99 -3.24 -12.37 -13.04
CA ALA A 99 -3.25 -13.32 -11.93
C ALA A 99 -4.44 -14.30 -11.99
N ASP A 100 -5.66 -13.80 -12.22
CA ASP A 100 -6.86 -14.62 -12.35
C ASP A 100 -6.72 -15.73 -13.41
N HIS A 101 -6.19 -15.40 -14.59
CA HIS A 101 -6.00 -16.37 -15.66
C HIS A 101 -4.99 -17.46 -15.29
N LEU A 102 -3.87 -17.06 -14.69
CA LEU A 102 -2.82 -18.00 -14.27
C LEU A 102 -3.31 -18.92 -13.16
N LEU A 103 -3.95 -18.36 -12.12
CA LEU A 103 -4.44 -19.12 -10.99
C LEU A 103 -5.56 -20.09 -11.40
N LYS A 104 -6.43 -19.74 -12.35
CA LYS A 104 -7.43 -20.66 -12.92
C LYS A 104 -6.82 -21.88 -13.62
N GLN A 105 -5.63 -21.75 -14.20
CA GLN A 105 -4.94 -22.88 -14.84
C GLN A 105 -4.16 -23.74 -13.84
N ILE A 106 -3.71 -23.15 -12.74
CA ILE A 106 -2.93 -23.84 -11.70
C ILE A 106 -3.84 -24.59 -10.73
N LEU A 107 -4.94 -23.95 -10.32
CA LEU A 107 -5.83 -24.48 -9.28
C LEU A 107 -6.75 -25.56 -9.85
N PRO A 108 -7.16 -26.55 -9.02
CA PRO A 108 -8.09 -27.58 -9.45
C PRO A 108 -9.42 -27.02 -9.96
N PRO A 109 -10.07 -27.68 -10.94
CA PRO A 109 -11.40 -27.28 -11.38
C PRO A 109 -12.40 -27.27 -10.21
N GLY A 110 -13.21 -26.22 -10.13
CA GLY A 110 -14.25 -26.07 -9.09
C GLY A 110 -13.80 -25.34 -7.82
N VAL A 111 -12.51 -25.07 -7.66
CA VAL A 111 -12.01 -24.25 -6.56
C VAL A 111 -12.15 -22.77 -6.92
N GLU A 112 -12.68 -21.96 -5.99
CA GLU A 112 -12.79 -20.52 -6.18
C GLU A 112 -11.39 -19.87 -6.14
N VAL A 113 -11.06 -19.11 -7.18
CA VAL A 113 -9.78 -18.42 -7.27
C VAL A 113 -9.79 -17.18 -6.37
N PRO A 114 -8.82 -17.01 -5.47
CA PRO A 114 -8.71 -15.80 -4.66
C PRO A 114 -8.27 -14.63 -5.55
N THR A 115 -9.26 -13.92 -6.09
CA THR A 115 -9.04 -12.80 -7.02
C THR A 115 -8.88 -11.45 -6.32
N SER A 116 -9.26 -11.37 -5.04
CA SER A 116 -9.14 -10.16 -4.23
C SER A 116 -8.26 -10.39 -3.00
N PHE A 117 -7.52 -9.36 -2.64
CA PHE A 117 -6.69 -9.32 -1.44
C PHE A 117 -6.75 -7.92 -0.83
N GLU A 118 -6.48 -7.83 0.47
CA GLU A 118 -6.37 -6.54 1.13
C GLU A 118 -4.98 -5.94 0.91
N THR A 119 -4.91 -4.66 0.59
CA THR A 119 -3.64 -3.94 0.43
C THR A 119 -3.43 -2.99 1.60
N ILE A 120 -2.27 -3.11 2.25
CA ILE A 120 -1.81 -2.26 3.35
C ILE A 120 -0.45 -1.67 2.93
N GLY A 121 -0.53 -0.55 2.20
CA GLY A 121 0.64 0.07 1.57
C GLY A 121 1.29 -0.89 0.57
N HIS A 122 2.50 -1.36 0.87
CA HIS A 122 3.20 -2.33 0.02
C HIS A 122 2.94 -3.81 0.37
N ILE A 123 2.10 -4.08 1.37
CA ILE A 123 1.80 -5.43 1.86
C ILE A 123 0.47 -5.89 1.23
N ALA A 124 0.45 -7.09 0.66
CA ALA A 124 -0.77 -7.78 0.25
C ALA A 124 -1.13 -8.85 1.29
N HIS A 125 -2.29 -8.74 1.89
CA HIS A 125 -2.83 -9.71 2.83
C HIS A 125 -3.84 -10.63 2.12
N LEU A 126 -3.45 -11.90 1.99
CA LEU A 126 -4.27 -12.98 1.45
C LEU A 126 -5.07 -13.65 2.57
N ASN A 127 -6.29 -14.06 2.26
CA ASN A 127 -7.10 -14.93 3.10
C ASN A 127 -7.20 -16.31 2.43
N ILE A 128 -6.24 -17.19 2.72
CA ILE A 128 -6.17 -18.51 2.09
C ILE A 128 -6.93 -19.52 2.95
N HIS A 129 -8.04 -20.02 2.41
CA HIS A 129 -8.83 -21.07 3.05
C HIS A 129 -8.16 -22.44 2.97
N ASP A 130 -8.59 -23.39 3.81
CA ASP A 130 -7.97 -24.71 3.96
C ASP A 130 -7.79 -25.46 2.62
N GLU A 131 -8.78 -25.35 1.73
CA GLU A 131 -8.75 -25.96 0.38
C GLU A 131 -7.63 -25.42 -0.52
N LEU A 132 -7.21 -24.18 -0.28
CA LEU A 132 -6.18 -23.46 -1.04
C LEU A 132 -4.80 -23.51 -0.37
N LEU A 133 -4.70 -23.97 0.87
CA LEU A 133 -3.42 -24.07 1.59
C LEU A 133 -2.34 -24.86 0.83
N PRO A 134 -2.64 -25.98 0.14
CA PRO A 134 -1.64 -26.69 -0.67
C PRO A 134 -1.04 -25.86 -1.80
N TYR A 135 -1.73 -24.78 -2.22
CA TYR A 135 -1.35 -23.92 -3.33
C TYR A 135 -0.84 -22.55 -2.88
N LYS A 136 -0.72 -22.31 -1.55
CA LYS A 136 -0.45 -20.98 -0.98
C LYS A 136 0.79 -20.31 -1.56
N ASP A 137 1.87 -21.06 -1.75
CA ASP A 137 3.15 -20.52 -2.23
C ASP A 137 3.05 -20.08 -3.69
N VAL A 138 2.34 -20.85 -4.53
CA VAL A 138 2.14 -20.52 -5.94
C VAL A 138 1.17 -19.35 -6.07
N ILE A 139 0.10 -19.32 -5.28
CA ILE A 139 -0.82 -18.18 -5.23
C ILE A 139 -0.05 -16.91 -4.84
N ALA A 140 0.73 -16.97 -3.77
CA ALA A 140 1.51 -15.83 -3.29
C ALA A 140 2.54 -15.35 -4.32
N LYS A 141 3.26 -16.27 -5.00
CA LYS A 141 4.18 -15.91 -6.08
C LYS A 141 3.46 -15.19 -7.22
N VAL A 142 2.33 -15.72 -7.70
CA VAL A 142 1.58 -15.08 -8.79
C VAL A 142 1.08 -13.69 -8.36
N ILE A 143 0.52 -13.56 -7.16
CA ILE A 143 0.06 -12.25 -6.66
C ILE A 143 1.24 -11.28 -6.53
N PHE A 144 2.38 -11.72 -6.01
CA PHE A 144 3.59 -10.92 -5.89
C PHE A 144 4.07 -10.43 -7.27
N ASP A 145 4.32 -11.34 -8.20
CA ASP A 145 4.89 -11.02 -9.52
C ASP A 145 3.98 -10.06 -10.31
N LYS A 146 2.66 -10.24 -10.23
CA LYS A 146 1.69 -9.43 -10.97
C LYS A 146 1.45 -8.05 -10.38
N ASN A 147 1.88 -7.81 -9.15
CA ASN A 147 1.71 -6.53 -8.46
C ASN A 147 3.04 -5.84 -8.12
N TYR A 148 4.18 -6.45 -8.44
CA TYR A 148 5.50 -5.84 -8.31
C TYR A 148 5.65 -4.64 -9.26
N PRO A 149 6.29 -3.52 -8.84
CA PRO A 149 6.99 -3.28 -7.57
C PRO A 149 6.10 -2.68 -6.46
N ARG A 150 4.80 -2.50 -6.70
CA ARG A 150 3.89 -1.87 -5.73
C ARG A 150 3.74 -2.73 -4.48
N ILE A 151 3.51 -4.03 -4.68
CA ILE A 151 3.51 -5.01 -3.59
C ILE A 151 4.93 -5.56 -3.46
N GLN A 152 5.45 -5.54 -2.23
CA GLN A 152 6.79 -6.04 -1.89
C GLN A 152 6.75 -7.19 -0.88
N THR A 153 5.59 -7.43 -0.25
CA THR A 153 5.39 -8.46 0.76
C THR A 153 3.99 -9.04 0.62
N VAL A 154 3.88 -10.36 0.56
CA VAL A 154 2.60 -11.08 0.56
C VAL A 154 2.52 -11.91 1.82
N VAL A 155 1.44 -11.73 2.59
CA VAL A 155 1.21 -12.43 3.85
C VAL A 155 -0.10 -13.20 3.84
N ASN A 156 -0.18 -14.22 4.65
CA ASN A 156 -1.41 -14.92 4.98
C ASN A 156 -1.64 -14.91 6.48
N LYS A 157 -2.90 -14.81 6.90
CA LYS A 157 -3.27 -14.89 8.31
C LYS A 157 -3.18 -16.34 8.79
N VAL A 158 -2.56 -16.54 9.95
CA VAL A 158 -2.40 -17.85 10.58
C VAL A 158 -3.21 -17.92 11.88
N GLY A 159 -4.07 -18.93 11.97
CA GLY A 159 -4.84 -19.23 13.18
C GLY A 159 -5.95 -18.22 13.52
N THR A 160 -6.55 -18.40 14.69
CA THR A 160 -7.57 -17.51 15.24
C THR A 160 -6.93 -16.39 16.06
N ILE A 161 -7.59 -15.24 16.11
CA ILE A 161 -7.15 -14.11 16.93
C ILE A 161 -7.56 -14.40 18.37
N THR A 162 -6.58 -14.70 19.23
CA THR A 162 -6.81 -15.03 20.65
C THR A 162 -6.14 -14.06 21.62
N ASN A 163 -5.37 -13.09 21.13
CA ASN A 163 -4.70 -12.10 21.97
C ASN A 163 -5.60 -10.90 22.30
N GLU A 164 -5.31 -10.26 23.43
CA GLU A 164 -6.05 -9.08 23.92
C GLU A 164 -5.94 -7.88 22.98
N PHE A 165 -4.82 -7.75 22.25
CA PHE A 165 -4.57 -6.66 21.30
C PHE A 165 -5.24 -6.87 19.93
N ARG A 166 -5.87 -8.03 19.70
CA ARG A 166 -6.52 -8.42 18.44
C ARG A 166 -5.62 -8.39 17.19
N VAL A 167 -4.32 -8.47 17.38
CA VAL A 167 -3.33 -8.48 16.30
C VAL A 167 -3.22 -9.90 15.74
N PRO A 168 -3.54 -10.14 14.44
CA PRO A 168 -3.39 -11.45 13.84
C PRO A 168 -1.92 -11.87 13.73
N LYS A 169 -1.65 -13.18 13.77
CA LYS A 169 -0.35 -13.70 13.36
C LYS A 169 -0.33 -13.87 11.85
N PHE A 170 0.79 -13.50 11.24
CA PHE A 170 0.99 -13.57 9.80
C PHE A 170 2.16 -14.49 9.46
N GLU A 171 2.01 -15.26 8.40
CA GLU A 171 3.14 -15.87 7.69
C GLU A 171 3.45 -15.05 6.45
N VAL A 172 4.74 -14.81 6.17
CA VAL A 172 5.19 -14.19 4.92
C VAL A 172 5.32 -15.29 3.88
N LEU A 173 4.53 -15.20 2.80
CA LEU A 173 4.52 -16.18 1.72
C LEU A 173 5.40 -15.78 0.53
N ALA A 174 5.56 -14.48 0.27
CA ALA A 174 6.43 -13.99 -0.79
C ALA A 174 6.98 -12.58 -0.48
N GLY A 175 8.15 -12.27 -1.04
CA GLY A 175 8.77 -10.95 -0.92
C GLY A 175 9.61 -10.77 0.36
N LYS A 176 9.75 -9.52 0.79
CA LYS A 176 10.55 -9.16 1.99
C LYS A 176 9.74 -9.37 3.26
N SER A 177 10.39 -9.69 4.37
CA SER A 177 9.74 -9.78 5.68
C SER A 177 9.53 -8.40 6.35
N ASP A 178 9.36 -7.34 5.56
CA ASP A 178 9.12 -5.99 6.06
C ASP A 178 7.62 -5.78 6.25
N MET A 179 7.20 -5.55 7.51
CA MET A 179 5.82 -5.33 7.88
C MET A 179 5.53 -3.86 8.21
N VAL A 180 6.54 -2.99 8.16
CA VAL A 180 6.41 -1.56 8.43
C VAL A 180 6.02 -0.84 7.15
N THR A 181 4.83 -0.24 7.13
CA THR A 181 4.26 0.35 5.91
C THR A 181 3.56 1.67 6.20
N GLU A 182 3.18 2.37 5.14
CA GLU A 182 2.40 3.60 5.20
C GLU A 182 1.14 3.47 4.33
N VAL A 183 0.01 3.92 4.86
CA VAL A 183 -1.28 3.94 4.18
C VAL A 183 -1.84 5.35 4.20
N LYS A 184 -2.50 5.76 3.11
CA LYS A 184 -3.17 7.05 3.02
C LYS A 184 -4.67 6.83 2.93
N GLN A 185 -5.41 7.44 3.85
CA GLN A 185 -6.88 7.36 3.92
C GLN A 185 -7.42 8.75 4.23
N TYR A 186 -8.37 9.22 3.42
CA TYR A 186 -9.01 10.55 3.57
C TYR A 186 -8.07 11.73 3.86
N GLY A 187 -6.89 11.77 3.24
CA GLY A 187 -5.92 12.86 3.43
C GLY A 187 -5.04 12.73 4.68
N ALA A 188 -5.28 11.73 5.53
CA ALA A 188 -4.37 11.33 6.60
C ALA A 188 -3.40 10.25 6.11
N THR A 189 -2.16 10.29 6.61
CA THR A 189 -1.15 9.24 6.38
C THR A 189 -0.90 8.50 7.67
N PHE A 190 -0.98 7.17 7.64
CA PHE A 190 -0.76 6.32 8.81
C PHE A 190 0.43 5.42 8.55
N LYS A 191 1.43 5.52 9.41
CA LYS A 191 2.51 4.55 9.53
C LYS A 191 2.10 3.47 10.53
N LEU A 192 2.45 2.22 10.21
CA LEU A 192 2.18 1.08 11.07
C LEU A 192 3.18 -0.05 10.81
N ASP A 193 3.36 -0.91 11.82
CA ASP A 193 3.85 -2.27 11.63
C ASP A 193 2.65 -3.21 11.66
N TYR A 194 2.32 -3.79 10.51
CA TYR A 194 1.13 -4.62 10.37
C TYR A 194 1.18 -5.91 11.21
N SER A 195 2.37 -6.30 11.69
CA SER A 195 2.52 -7.43 12.62
C SER A 195 2.29 -7.09 14.09
N LEU A 196 2.24 -5.79 14.44
CA LEU A 196 2.15 -5.32 15.83
C LEU A 196 0.83 -4.61 16.16
N VAL A 197 0.07 -4.17 15.16
CA VAL A 197 -1.17 -3.41 15.36
C VAL A 197 -2.31 -3.95 14.52
N TYR A 198 -3.54 -3.78 15.00
CA TYR A 198 -4.72 -4.07 14.20
C TYR A 198 -4.95 -2.97 13.16
N TRP A 199 -5.17 -3.37 11.90
CA TRP A 199 -5.55 -2.47 10.83
C TRP A 199 -6.47 -3.18 9.83
N ASN A 200 -7.46 -2.46 9.30
CA ASN A 200 -8.34 -2.94 8.25
C ASN A 200 -8.70 -1.78 7.32
N SER A 201 -8.15 -1.82 6.10
CA SER A 201 -8.35 -0.81 5.07
C SER A 201 -9.81 -0.73 4.58
N ARG A 202 -10.63 -1.77 4.79
CA ARG A 202 -12.04 -1.80 4.35
C ARG A 202 -12.95 -0.93 5.22
N LEU A 203 -12.52 -0.59 6.43
CA LEU A 203 -13.29 0.24 7.36
C LEU A 203 -13.20 1.74 7.05
N GLU A 204 -12.44 2.14 6.02
CA GLU A 204 -12.25 3.55 5.62
C GLU A 204 -13.57 4.32 5.61
N HIS A 205 -14.56 3.81 4.87
CA HIS A 205 -15.83 4.51 4.63
C HIS A 205 -16.62 4.70 5.92
N GLU A 206 -16.58 3.72 6.83
CA GLU A 206 -17.21 3.86 8.14
C GLU A 206 -16.46 4.86 9.03
N HIS A 207 -15.13 4.87 8.96
CA HIS A 207 -14.32 5.84 9.70
C HIS A 207 -14.67 7.27 9.29
N ILE A 208 -14.69 7.58 7.99
CA ILE A 208 -14.99 8.94 7.53
C ILE A 208 -16.45 9.33 7.80
N ARG A 209 -17.39 8.39 7.72
CA ARG A 209 -18.81 8.65 8.00
C ARG A 209 -19.03 9.13 9.44
N LEU A 210 -18.29 8.59 10.40
CA LEU A 210 -18.33 9.05 11.78
C LEU A 210 -17.58 10.37 11.93
N VAL A 211 -16.35 10.45 11.41
CA VAL A 211 -15.54 11.68 11.46
C VAL A 211 -16.25 12.86 10.81
N SER A 212 -17.08 12.64 9.79
CA SER A 212 -17.80 13.72 9.09
C SER A 212 -18.76 14.49 9.98
N ASN A 213 -19.26 13.87 11.05
CA ASN A 213 -20.20 14.50 11.99
C ASN A 213 -19.52 15.47 12.95
N PHE A 214 -18.22 15.28 13.22
CA PHE A 214 -17.47 16.13 14.15
C PHE A 214 -17.24 17.54 13.59
N GLN A 215 -17.34 18.52 14.49
CA GLN A 215 -17.14 19.94 14.24
C GLN A 215 -15.83 20.45 14.87
N PRO A 216 -15.19 21.47 14.26
CA PRO A 216 -14.00 22.09 14.83
C PRO A 216 -14.26 22.61 16.26
N GLY A 217 -13.32 22.35 17.16
CA GLY A 217 -13.40 22.74 18.57
C GLY A 217 -14.10 21.74 19.49
N GLU A 218 -14.72 20.70 18.95
CA GLU A 218 -15.29 19.61 19.76
C GLU A 218 -14.19 18.76 20.42
N THR A 219 -14.53 18.14 21.54
CA THR A 219 -13.69 17.18 22.24
C THR A 219 -14.17 15.75 21.99
N ILE A 220 -13.29 14.93 21.43
CA ILE A 220 -13.55 13.54 21.08
C ILE A 220 -12.79 12.62 22.03
N CYS A 221 -13.46 11.61 22.56
CA CYS A 221 -12.86 10.56 23.37
C CYS A 221 -12.89 9.24 22.60
N ASP A 222 -11.73 8.79 22.10
CA ASP A 222 -11.59 7.52 21.39
C ASP A 222 -11.02 6.45 22.34
N MET A 223 -11.86 5.51 22.74
CA MET A 223 -11.51 4.53 23.78
C MET A 223 -10.61 3.39 23.29
N PHE A 224 -10.61 3.12 21.98
CA PHE A 224 -9.91 2.02 21.32
C PHE A 224 -9.28 2.53 20.02
N ALA A 225 -8.43 3.54 20.17
CA ALA A 225 -7.97 4.36 19.07
C ALA A 225 -7.06 3.63 18.08
N GLY A 226 -6.47 2.48 18.43
CA GLY A 226 -5.47 1.82 17.61
C GLY A 226 -4.36 2.80 17.21
N ILE A 227 -4.08 2.89 15.91
CA ILE A 227 -3.11 3.85 15.35
C ILE A 227 -3.73 5.20 14.96
N GLY A 228 -4.99 5.42 15.30
CA GLY A 228 -5.73 6.68 15.17
C GLY A 228 -6.58 6.89 13.91
N PRO A 229 -7.25 5.88 13.31
CA PRO A 229 -8.07 6.11 12.12
C PRO A 229 -9.25 7.06 12.34
N PHE A 230 -9.73 7.24 13.59
CA PHE A 230 -10.67 8.29 13.96
C PHE A 230 -9.97 9.52 14.55
N ALA A 231 -9.04 9.30 15.48
CA ALA A 231 -8.35 10.36 16.20
C ALA A 231 -7.60 11.34 15.29
N ILE A 232 -6.84 10.84 14.31
CA ILE A 232 -6.04 11.69 13.42
C ILE A 232 -6.93 12.55 12.51
N PRO A 233 -7.94 11.99 11.79
CA PRO A 233 -8.81 12.83 10.97
C PRO A 233 -9.68 13.79 11.78
N ALA A 234 -10.12 13.41 12.99
CA ALA A 234 -10.85 14.32 13.88
C ALA A 234 -9.97 15.51 14.31
N ALA A 235 -8.71 15.26 14.68
CA ALA A 235 -7.76 16.31 15.02
C ALA A 235 -7.43 17.20 13.82
N GLN A 236 -7.35 16.65 12.60
CA GLN A 236 -7.19 17.44 11.37
C GLN A 236 -8.36 18.40 11.09
N LYS A 237 -9.56 18.08 11.59
CA LYS A 237 -10.71 19.01 11.58
C LYS A 237 -10.65 20.08 12.67
N GLY A 238 -9.65 20.04 13.56
CA GLY A 238 -9.51 20.96 14.68
C GLY A 238 -10.25 20.53 15.95
N CYS A 239 -10.57 19.24 16.09
CA CYS A 239 -11.11 18.69 17.34
C CYS A 239 -9.97 18.42 18.33
N MET A 240 -10.24 18.56 19.63
CA MET A 240 -9.37 18.04 20.67
C MET A 240 -9.65 16.54 20.86
N VAL A 241 -8.64 15.69 20.86
CA VAL A 241 -8.86 14.23 20.93
C VAL A 241 -8.12 13.60 22.10
N TYR A 242 -8.85 12.91 22.96
CA TYR A 242 -8.31 12.00 23.96
C TYR A 242 -8.40 10.58 23.43
N ALA A 243 -7.26 10.01 23.05
CA ALA A 243 -7.18 8.74 22.34
C ALA A 243 -6.46 7.68 23.19
N ASN A 244 -7.15 6.60 23.51
CA ASN A 244 -6.66 5.50 24.32
C ASN A 244 -6.58 4.21 23.52
N ASP A 245 -5.55 3.40 23.74
CA ASP A 245 -5.54 2.02 23.30
C ASP A 245 -4.80 1.13 24.31
N LEU A 246 -5.23 -0.13 24.44
CA LEU A 246 -4.59 -1.08 25.35
C LEU A 246 -3.22 -1.56 24.79
N ASN A 247 -3.08 -1.64 23.47
CA ASN A 247 -1.86 -2.10 22.83
C ASN A 247 -0.80 -0.97 22.84
N PRO A 248 0.36 -1.16 23.51
CA PRO A 248 1.41 -0.14 23.54
C PRO A 248 1.98 0.18 22.15
N ASP A 249 2.02 -0.79 21.23
CA ASP A 249 2.47 -0.56 19.85
C ASP A 249 1.48 0.30 19.06
N SER A 250 0.17 0.11 19.27
CA SER A 250 -0.87 0.99 18.72
C SER A 250 -0.66 2.42 19.17
N VAL A 251 -0.45 2.65 20.48
CA VAL A 251 -0.21 3.98 21.05
C VAL A 251 1.08 4.61 20.54
N LYS A 252 2.14 3.82 20.38
CA LYS A 252 3.39 4.26 19.74
C LYS A 252 3.13 4.76 18.32
N TYR A 253 2.42 4.00 17.49
CA TYR A 253 2.08 4.41 16.13
C TYR A 253 1.10 5.57 16.07
N LEU A 254 0.15 5.66 17.00
CA LEU A 254 -0.74 6.82 17.15
C LEU A 254 0.05 8.12 17.35
N LYS A 255 1.06 8.12 18.23
CA LYS A 255 1.96 9.28 18.43
C LYS A 255 2.74 9.62 17.16
N ILE A 256 3.32 8.61 16.50
CA ILE A 256 4.03 8.79 15.21
C ILE A 256 3.09 9.40 14.17
N ASN A 257 1.85 8.92 14.10
CA ASN A 257 0.86 9.38 13.14
C ASN A 257 0.35 10.79 13.47
N GLY A 258 0.23 11.16 14.74
CA GLY A 258 -0.03 12.54 15.17
C GLY A 258 1.00 13.50 14.61
N GLN A 259 2.28 13.18 14.79
CA GLN A 259 3.40 13.98 14.27
C GLN A 259 3.44 13.99 12.74
N LEU A 260 3.26 12.84 12.10
CA LEU A 260 3.26 12.70 10.64
C LEU A 260 2.18 13.58 9.97
N ASN A 261 1.02 13.71 10.62
CA ASN A 261 -0.10 14.51 10.15
C ASN A 261 -0.13 15.93 10.74
N LYS A 262 0.85 16.29 11.59
CA LYS A 262 0.99 17.61 12.23
C LYS A 262 -0.22 17.99 13.10
N VAL A 263 -0.72 17.02 13.86
CA VAL A 263 -1.86 17.18 14.78
C VAL A 263 -1.56 16.65 16.17
N ASP A 264 -0.29 16.37 16.48
CA ASP A 264 0.14 15.85 17.78
C ASP A 264 -0.20 16.79 18.95
N ASP A 265 -0.30 18.09 18.71
CA ASP A 265 -0.76 19.06 19.72
C ASP A 265 -2.24 18.92 20.09
N LEU A 266 -3.05 18.26 19.24
CA LEU A 266 -4.49 18.07 19.41
C LEU A 266 -4.85 16.63 19.82
N VAL A 267 -3.87 15.73 19.91
CA VAL A 267 -4.10 14.31 20.21
C VAL A 267 -3.39 13.92 21.50
N HIS A 268 -4.17 13.79 22.58
CA HIS A 268 -3.71 13.31 23.87
C HIS A 268 -3.81 11.78 23.94
N THR A 269 -2.67 11.11 23.91
CA THR A 269 -2.59 9.64 23.83
C THR A 269 -2.46 8.97 25.20
N PHE A 270 -3.19 7.88 25.43
CA PHE A 270 -3.15 7.07 26.65
C PHE A 270 -2.94 5.59 26.31
N ASN A 271 -2.25 4.86 27.17
CA ASN A 271 -2.09 3.41 27.07
C ASN A 271 -2.65 2.73 28.31
N LEU A 272 -3.96 2.57 28.35
CA LEU A 272 -4.69 2.04 29.50
C LEU A 272 -5.78 1.07 29.05
N ASP A 273 -6.19 0.21 29.98
CA ASP A 273 -7.49 -0.46 29.86
C ASP A 273 -8.59 0.60 29.73
N ALA A 274 -9.47 0.44 28.74
CA ALA A 274 -10.47 1.44 28.40
C ALA A 274 -11.40 1.79 29.58
N ARG A 275 -11.66 0.86 30.51
CA ARG A 275 -12.45 1.10 31.73
C ARG A 275 -11.69 1.98 32.72
N LYS A 276 -10.37 1.77 32.85
CA LYS A 276 -9.50 2.62 33.68
C LYS A 276 -9.37 4.01 33.06
N PHE A 277 -9.20 4.08 31.74
CA PHE A 277 -9.11 5.33 31.02
C PHE A 277 -10.36 6.20 31.21
N ILE A 278 -11.55 5.65 30.96
CA ILE A 278 -12.79 6.42 31.13
C ILE A 278 -13.01 6.80 32.59
N SER A 279 -12.71 5.91 33.56
CA SER A 279 -12.78 6.24 34.99
C SER A 279 -11.88 7.42 35.36
N GLN A 280 -10.64 7.45 34.87
CA GLN A 280 -9.72 8.57 35.07
C GLN A 280 -10.22 9.86 34.41
N MET A 281 -10.75 9.79 33.19
CA MET A 281 -11.34 10.94 32.49
C MET A 281 -12.54 11.53 33.23
N MET A 282 -13.34 10.68 33.89
CA MET A 282 -14.53 11.07 34.66
C MET A 282 -14.20 11.46 36.11
N SER A 283 -13.02 11.08 36.63
CA SER A 283 -12.60 11.46 37.97
C SER A 283 -12.29 12.96 38.03
N LEU A 284 -12.75 13.62 39.10
CA LEU A 284 -12.42 15.02 39.34
C LEU A 284 -10.92 15.14 39.60
N PRO A 285 -10.23 16.18 39.09
CA PRO A 285 -8.90 16.48 39.59
C PRO A 285 -9.05 16.82 41.08
N GLU A 286 -8.63 15.90 41.94
CA GLU A 286 -8.40 16.24 43.35
C GLU A 286 -7.40 17.40 43.34
N SER A 287 -7.79 18.49 44.02
CA SER A 287 -6.94 19.66 44.19
C SER A 287 -5.55 19.18 44.62
N LYS A 288 -4.54 19.42 43.77
CA LYS A 288 -3.14 19.28 44.16
C LYS A 288 -2.88 20.26 45.31
N THR A 289 -3.09 19.78 46.53
CA THR A 289 -2.60 20.42 47.74
C THR A 289 -1.16 19.96 47.87
N SER A 290 -0.25 20.93 47.81
CA SER A 290 1.17 20.84 48.19
C SER A 290 1.99 19.69 47.62
N LEU A 291 2.77 20.02 46.59
CA LEU A 291 4.09 19.41 46.39
C LEU A 291 4.95 19.73 47.61
N GLU A 292 5.26 18.71 48.42
CA GLU A 292 6.53 18.56 49.13
C GLU A 292 6.69 17.09 49.54
N SER A 293 7.83 16.50 49.15
CA SER A 293 8.42 15.20 49.54
C SER A 293 7.51 13.95 49.43
N ASP A 294 7.79 12.97 48.58
CA ASP A 294 8.86 12.03 48.89
C ASP A 294 9.63 11.52 47.67
N VAL A 295 10.95 11.55 47.83
CA VAL A 295 11.94 10.79 47.08
C VAL A 295 11.80 9.33 47.50
N LEU A 296 11.47 8.45 46.56
CA LEU A 296 11.87 7.05 46.63
C LEU A 296 12.61 6.70 45.34
N THR A 297 13.92 6.92 45.41
CA THR A 297 14.92 6.13 44.70
C THR A 297 14.73 4.66 45.05
N GLU A 298 14.30 3.83 44.10
CA GLU A 298 14.69 2.42 44.11
C GLU A 298 15.97 2.31 43.28
N GLU A 299 17.08 2.24 44.01
CA GLU A 299 18.37 1.79 43.50
C GLU A 299 18.24 0.31 43.12
N CYS A 300 18.66 -0.05 41.90
CA CYS A 300 18.90 -1.44 41.55
C CYS A 300 20.13 -1.93 42.34
N GLU A 301 19.89 -2.70 43.40
CA GLU A 301 20.93 -3.46 44.09
C GLU A 301 21.52 -4.52 43.15
N ILE A 302 22.78 -4.29 42.80
CA ILE A 302 23.71 -5.32 42.32
C ILE A 302 24.09 -6.15 43.54
N ASN A 303 23.63 -7.40 43.60
CA ASN A 303 24.21 -8.40 44.50
C ASN A 303 24.91 -9.48 43.68
N SER A 304 26.21 -9.26 43.50
CA SER A 304 27.22 -10.29 43.29
C SER A 304 27.55 -11.00 44.60
N GLU A 305 27.86 -12.30 44.52
CA GLU A 305 28.85 -13.08 45.29
C GLU A 305 28.33 -14.45 45.78
N PRO A 306 29.19 -15.45 46.08
CA PRO A 306 30.49 -15.77 45.48
C PRO A 306 30.66 -17.27 45.13
N SER A 307 31.75 -17.54 44.41
CA SER A 307 32.32 -18.84 44.07
C SER A 307 32.73 -19.71 45.28
N LYS A 308 32.56 -21.04 45.17
CA LYS A 308 33.56 -22.03 45.62
C LYS A 308 33.65 -23.23 44.66
N GLN A 309 34.88 -23.67 44.49
CA GLN A 309 35.43 -24.65 43.56
C GLN A 309 35.14 -26.10 43.97
N GLU A 310 35.17 -27.02 43.01
CA GLU A 310 36.03 -28.22 43.05
C GLU A 310 36.26 -28.79 41.63
N ALA A 311 37.44 -29.36 41.43
CA ALA A 311 38.09 -29.78 40.18
C ALA A 311 37.50 -31.09 39.57
N GLU A 312 37.72 -31.44 38.31
CA GLU A 312 38.92 -32.15 37.83
C GLU A 312 39.12 -32.14 36.29
N SER A 313 40.38 -32.32 35.92
CA SER A 313 41.07 -32.63 34.65
C SER A 313 40.26 -33.24 33.49
N ASP A 314 40.55 -32.94 32.21
CA ASP A 314 41.73 -33.53 31.54
C ASP A 314 42.22 -32.82 30.24
N THR A 315 43.55 -32.84 30.13
CA THR A 315 44.54 -32.66 29.04
C THR A 315 44.19 -32.28 27.57
N THR A 316 44.62 -31.07 27.15
CA THR A 316 45.62 -30.66 26.10
C THR A 316 46.08 -31.62 24.96
N PRO A 317 46.80 -31.17 23.88
CA PRO A 317 46.90 -29.86 23.19
C PRO A 317 47.19 -29.89 21.63
N VAL A 318 47.52 -28.70 21.09
CA VAL A 318 48.35 -28.32 19.89
C VAL A 318 47.70 -28.48 18.49
N ARG A 319 47.84 -27.57 17.51
CA ARG A 319 48.97 -26.67 17.19
C ARG A 319 48.60 -25.55 16.20
N ASN A 320 49.18 -24.38 16.45
CA ASN A 320 49.32 -23.22 15.55
C ASN A 320 50.15 -23.57 14.30
N ASP A 321 49.99 -22.83 13.20
CA ASP A 321 50.88 -21.72 12.84
C ASP A 321 50.59 -21.16 11.43
N ASN A 322 50.38 -19.85 11.40
CA ASN A 322 50.93 -18.82 10.51
C ASN A 322 51.54 -19.23 9.15
N ALA A 323 51.21 -18.47 8.10
CA ALA A 323 52.18 -17.57 7.45
C ALA A 323 51.56 -16.75 6.31
N SER A 324 51.94 -15.47 6.29
CA SER A 324 51.78 -14.47 5.25
C SER A 324 52.88 -14.52 4.18
N ILE A 325 52.61 -14.00 2.98
CA ILE A 325 53.41 -13.05 2.14
C ILE A 325 53.31 -13.37 0.63
N GLY A 326 53.06 -12.31 -0.15
CA GLY A 326 53.62 -12.09 -1.50
C GLY A 326 52.63 -12.16 -2.67
N ASP A 327 52.17 -11.02 -3.22
CA ASP A 327 52.69 -10.36 -4.46
C ASP A 327 52.36 -11.16 -5.75
N GLY A 328 51.77 -10.66 -6.84
CA GLY A 328 51.29 -9.36 -7.28
C GLY A 328 50.83 -9.45 -8.76
N LEU A 329 50.24 -8.35 -9.24
CA LEU A 329 50.14 -7.88 -10.64
C LEU A 329 49.01 -8.30 -11.62
N LYS A 330 48.48 -7.21 -12.24
CA LYS A 330 47.71 -7.01 -13.51
C LYS A 330 46.19 -7.19 -13.36
N GLY A 331 45.33 -6.16 -13.45
CA GLY A 331 45.20 -5.03 -14.40
C GLY A 331 43.78 -5.16 -15.00
N LEU A 332 42.93 -4.18 -15.32
CA LEU A 332 42.97 -2.73 -15.53
C LEU A 332 41.51 -2.20 -15.52
N CYS A 333 41.35 -0.92 -15.12
CA CYS A 333 40.39 0.12 -15.54
C CYS A 333 38.86 -0.08 -15.36
N ALA A 334 38.15 0.74 -14.56
CA ALA A 334 37.71 2.15 -14.81
C ALA A 334 36.55 2.21 -15.83
N ASP A 335 35.46 2.99 -15.76
CA ASP A 335 35.06 4.14 -14.96
C ASP A 335 33.54 4.39 -15.22
N ALA A 336 32.84 4.90 -14.20
CA ALA A 336 31.96 6.08 -14.25
C ALA A 336 30.70 6.20 -15.17
N VAL A 337 29.58 6.48 -14.47
CA VAL A 337 28.57 7.56 -14.67
C VAL A 337 27.80 7.66 -16.00
N ALA A 338 26.47 7.56 -15.93
CA ALA A 338 25.56 8.52 -16.59
C ALA A 338 24.14 8.48 -16.00
N ALA A 339 23.67 9.65 -15.55
CA ALA A 339 22.31 9.94 -15.17
C ALA A 339 21.62 10.81 -16.24
N VAL A 340 20.29 11.00 -16.06
CA VAL A 340 19.42 12.10 -16.59
C VAL A 340 18.75 11.83 -17.96
N PRO A 341 17.55 12.37 -18.32
CA PRO A 341 16.45 13.01 -17.56
C PRO A 341 15.04 12.40 -17.82
N ALA A 342 14.07 12.66 -16.92
CA ALA A 342 12.65 12.63 -17.26
C ALA A 342 12.09 14.06 -17.32
N ALA A 343 11.63 14.45 -18.50
CA ALA A 343 11.12 15.77 -18.83
C ALA A 343 9.68 15.99 -18.34
N LYS A 344 9.41 17.20 -17.83
CA LYS A 344 8.06 17.78 -17.69
C LYS A 344 7.59 18.27 -19.06
N ARG A 345 6.30 18.10 -19.39
CA ARG A 345 5.48 19.00 -20.24
C ARG A 345 3.98 18.61 -20.22
N PRO A 346 3.06 19.47 -20.67
CA PRO A 346 1.90 19.92 -19.88
C PRO A 346 0.56 19.48 -20.49
N LEU A 347 -0.54 19.69 -19.75
CA LEU A 347 -1.90 19.59 -20.29
C LEU A 347 -2.43 21.00 -20.58
N ASP A 348 -2.43 21.34 -21.87
CA ASP A 348 -3.24 22.40 -22.46
C ASP A 348 -4.63 21.84 -22.80
N ILE A 349 -5.68 22.51 -22.31
CA ILE A 349 -7.06 22.31 -22.77
C ILE A 349 -7.46 23.57 -23.53
N SER A 350 -7.72 23.41 -24.83
CA SER A 350 -8.26 24.42 -25.73
C SER A 350 -9.77 24.61 -25.54
N LYS A 351 -10.20 25.86 -25.59
CA LYS A 351 -11.59 26.34 -25.60
C LYS A 351 -12.16 26.40 -27.02
N GLU A 352 -13.49 26.23 -27.13
CA GLU A 352 -14.48 26.97 -27.97
C GLU A 352 -15.84 26.26 -27.78
N GLY A 353 -17.02 26.86 -27.65
CA GLY A 353 -17.56 28.22 -27.54
C GLY A 353 -19.00 28.07 -27.00
N ALA A 354 -19.48 28.94 -26.11
CA ALA A 354 -20.28 30.15 -26.38
C ALA A 354 -21.72 29.97 -25.89
N ASN A 355 -22.07 30.62 -24.76
CA ASN A 355 -23.17 31.58 -24.69
C ASN A 355 -23.17 32.33 -23.36
N ALA A 356 -23.50 33.61 -23.47
CA ALA A 356 -23.34 34.69 -22.52
C ALA A 356 -24.53 34.82 -21.55
N GLU A 357 -24.27 35.41 -20.38
CA GLU A 357 -24.95 36.59 -19.79
C GLU A 357 -24.54 36.72 -18.31
N ASP A 358 -23.72 37.73 -17.99
CA ASP A 358 -23.98 38.85 -17.04
C ASP A 358 -23.83 38.47 -15.55
N CYS A 359 -23.24 39.25 -14.63
CA CYS A 359 -22.79 40.63 -14.64
C CYS A 359 -21.83 40.89 -13.44
N SER A 360 -21.03 41.95 -13.57
CA SER A 360 -20.44 42.80 -12.52
C SER A 360 -19.09 42.45 -11.87
N VAL A 361 -18.12 43.25 -12.32
CA VAL A 361 -16.79 43.57 -11.83
C VAL A 361 -16.85 44.33 -10.50
N LEU A 362 -15.87 44.14 -9.61
CA LEU A 362 -15.21 45.23 -8.89
C LEU A 362 -13.78 44.83 -8.47
N VAL A 363 -12.82 45.64 -8.93
CA VAL A 363 -11.38 45.56 -8.70
C VAL A 363 -11.01 46.40 -7.48
N SER A 364 -10.10 45.93 -6.63
CA SER A 364 -9.00 46.72 -6.03
C SER A 364 -8.18 45.84 -5.08
N SER A 365 -6.91 45.55 -5.38
CA SER A 365 -5.70 46.32 -5.04
C SER A 365 -4.97 45.74 -3.83
N LYS A 366 -3.77 45.19 -4.10
CA LYS A 366 -2.77 44.71 -3.14
C LYS A 366 -2.50 45.73 -2.03
N ARG A 367 -2.30 45.25 -0.79
CA ARG A 367 -1.24 45.75 0.09
C ARG A 367 -0.73 44.68 1.05
N LYS A 368 0.61 44.59 1.06
CA LYS A 368 1.49 43.77 1.88
C LYS A 368 1.46 44.32 3.31
N GLY A 369 1.17 43.48 4.30
CA GLY A 369 1.16 43.85 5.72
C GLY A 369 1.78 42.73 6.54
N ASN A 370 3.07 42.89 6.86
CA ASN A 370 3.81 42.04 7.78
C ASN A 370 3.32 42.35 9.21
N GLY A 371 2.79 41.36 9.92
CA GLY A 371 2.28 41.52 11.27
C GLY A 371 2.57 40.28 12.11
N ASN A 372 3.71 40.29 12.78
CA ASN A 372 3.99 39.38 13.90
C ASN A 372 2.94 39.61 15.00
N LYS A 373 1.86 38.84 14.99
CA LYS A 373 0.99 38.68 16.15
C LYS A 373 1.50 37.50 16.96
N ARG A 374 2.28 37.84 17.97
CA ARG A 374 2.63 37.01 19.13
C ARG A 374 1.33 36.39 19.66
N ILE A 375 1.13 35.09 19.44
CA ILE A 375 0.03 34.35 20.04
C ILE A 375 0.26 34.40 21.55
N ARG A 376 -0.67 35.06 22.23
CA ARG A 376 -0.73 35.13 23.69
C ARG A 376 -0.96 33.70 24.14
N ALA A 377 -0.06 33.16 24.95
CA ALA A 377 -0.27 31.89 25.63
C ALA A 377 -1.62 31.97 26.34
N THR A 378 -2.59 31.19 25.87
CA THR A 378 -3.88 31.06 26.50
C THR A 378 -3.62 30.34 27.81
N GLU A 379 -3.85 31.03 28.93
CA GLU A 379 -3.86 30.42 30.26
C GLU A 379 -4.78 29.19 30.22
N LEU A 380 -4.25 28.04 30.61
CA LEU A 380 -5.00 26.81 30.80
C LEU A 380 -6.12 27.07 31.80
N SER A 381 -7.35 27.26 31.30
CA SER A 381 -8.53 27.33 32.15
C SER A 381 -8.75 25.94 32.75
N TYR A 382 -8.67 25.87 34.08
CA TYR A 382 -9.04 24.70 34.86
C TYR A 382 -10.56 24.49 34.79
N SER A 383 -11.02 23.83 33.72
CA SER A 383 -12.38 23.30 33.59
C SER A 383 -12.33 21.77 33.55
N LYS A 384 -13.33 21.11 34.16
CA LYS A 384 -13.41 19.65 34.26
C LYS A 384 -13.35 19.01 32.87
N THR A 385 -12.48 18.03 32.69
CA THR A 385 -12.25 17.33 31.41
C THR A 385 -13.48 16.58 30.88
N TRP A 386 -14.42 16.20 31.75
CA TRP A 386 -15.59 15.39 31.38
C TRP A 386 -16.88 16.19 31.13
N GLU A 387 -16.97 17.46 31.53
CA GLU A 387 -18.15 18.30 31.23
C GLU A 387 -18.17 18.79 29.77
N HIS A 388 -17.16 18.42 28.96
CA HIS A 388 -16.92 18.95 27.62
C HIS A 388 -16.57 17.86 26.59
N VAL A 389 -16.84 16.57 26.84
CA VAL A 389 -16.67 15.53 25.80
C VAL A 389 -17.91 15.49 24.93
N ASP A 390 -17.80 15.96 23.69
CA ASP A 390 -18.90 16.00 22.72
C ASP A 390 -19.21 14.61 22.14
N HIS A 391 -18.17 13.79 21.94
CA HIS A 391 -18.31 12.45 21.34
C HIS A 391 -17.44 11.41 22.03
N VAL A 392 -18.00 10.22 22.28
CA VAL A 392 -17.26 9.04 22.72
C VAL A 392 -17.31 7.99 21.61
N VAL A 393 -16.15 7.64 21.07
CA VAL A 393 -16.00 6.62 20.04
C VAL A 393 -15.62 5.30 20.70
N MET A 394 -16.44 4.28 20.45
CA MET A 394 -16.18 2.90 20.86
C MET A 394 -16.31 1.99 19.64
N ASN A 395 -15.19 1.55 19.07
CA ASN A 395 -15.18 0.63 17.94
C ASN A 395 -15.43 -0.82 18.38
N LEU A 396 -16.57 -1.04 19.04
CA LEU A 396 -17.03 -2.34 19.51
C LEU A 396 -18.35 -2.71 18.84
N PRO A 397 -18.64 -4.01 18.63
CA PRO A 397 -19.98 -4.42 18.22
C PRO A 397 -21.01 -3.97 19.26
N ALA A 398 -22.24 -3.68 18.82
CA ALA A 398 -23.32 -3.17 19.68
C ALA A 398 -23.59 -4.05 20.93
N SER A 399 -23.26 -5.34 20.86
CA SER A 399 -23.34 -6.29 21.98
C SER A 399 -22.35 -6.01 23.13
N ALA A 400 -21.35 -5.15 22.93
CA ALA A 400 -20.33 -4.83 23.91
C ALA A 400 -20.69 -3.64 24.81
N LEU A 401 -21.88 -3.04 24.68
CA LEU A 401 -22.30 -1.95 25.59
C LEU A 401 -22.41 -2.42 27.06
N THR A 402 -22.64 -3.71 27.29
CA THR A 402 -22.56 -4.34 28.62
C THR A 402 -21.13 -4.48 29.16
N PHE A 403 -20.10 -4.35 28.31
CA PHE A 403 -18.69 -4.51 28.68
C PHE A 403 -18.17 -3.40 29.60
N LEU A 404 -18.74 -2.19 29.51
CA LEU A 404 -18.25 -1.04 30.25
C LEU A 404 -18.93 -0.84 31.61
N GLY A 405 -20.01 -1.56 31.93
CA GLY A 405 -20.68 -1.45 33.23
C GLY A 405 -21.18 -0.04 33.60
N LEU A 406 -21.22 0.88 32.63
CA LEU A 406 -21.55 2.29 32.83
C LEU A 406 -23.00 2.55 32.46
N SER A 407 -23.82 2.95 33.44
CA SER A 407 -25.10 3.61 33.18
C SER A 407 -24.85 5.07 32.79
N LEU A 408 -24.30 5.31 31.61
CA LEU A 408 -24.12 6.66 31.08
C LEU A 408 -25.32 7.02 30.19
N SER A 409 -26.08 8.03 30.58
CA SER A 409 -27.06 8.69 29.72
C SER A 409 -26.36 9.65 28.74
N LEU A 410 -25.50 9.12 27.88
CA LEU A 410 -25.00 9.85 26.72
C LEU A 410 -25.74 9.37 25.47
N SER A 411 -26.21 10.31 24.65
CA SER A 411 -26.68 10.02 23.30
C SER A 411 -25.52 9.45 22.49
N LEU A 412 -25.50 8.12 22.34
CA LEU A 412 -24.60 7.38 21.45
C LEU A 412 -25.08 7.58 19.99
N MET A 413 -24.14 7.92 19.10
CA MET A 413 -24.32 7.92 17.63
C MET A 413 -23.51 6.81 16.98
#